data_AF-A0A2V2S2G8-F1
#
_entry.id   AF-A0A2V2S2G8-F1
#
_cell.length_a   1.000
_cell.length_b   1.000
_cell.length_c   1.000
_cell.angle_alpha   90.00
_cell.angle_beta   90.00
_cell.angle_gamma   90.00
#
_symmetry.space_group_name_H-M   'P 1'
#
loop_
_entity.id
_entity.type
_entity.pdbx_description
1 polymer ?
#
loop_
_entity_poly.entity_id
_entity_poly.type
_entity_poly.pdbx_seq_one_letter_code
_entity_poly.pdbx_strand_id
1 'polypeptide(L)' 'MKVCLNCVSYDARVAYQCRDRRADPVAEKHLANYCEYFEMVRREFVSPSQDLSREAKARDTLKKLLGD' A
#
# COMPACT_ATOMS: atom_id res chain seq x y z
N MET A 1 5.97 -19.37 8.54
CA MET A 1 4.84 -18.79 7.77
C MET A 1 5.19 -17.41 7.20
N LYS A 2 5.14 -17.16 5.88
CA LYS A 2 5.47 -15.84 5.29
C LYS A 2 4.39 -14.79 5.56
N VAL A 3 4.76 -13.52 5.70
CA VAL A 3 3.82 -12.39 5.93
C VAL A 3 3.83 -11.42 4.74
N CYS A 4 2.67 -11.22 4.12
CA CYS A 4 2.46 -10.25 3.05
C CYS A 4 1.85 -8.93 3.56
N LEU A 5 1.88 -7.89 2.73
CA LEU A 5 1.35 -6.55 3.04
C LEU A 5 -0.18 -6.50 3.15
N ASN A 6 -0.86 -7.49 2.58
CA ASN A 6 -2.33 -7.58 2.56
C ASN A 6 -2.89 -8.52 3.64
N CYS A 7 -2.06 -8.97 4.58
CA CYS A 7 -2.50 -9.81 5.69
C CYS A 7 -3.25 -8.97 6.76
N VAL A 8 -4.30 -9.51 7.38
CA VAL A 8 -5.02 -8.83 8.49
C VAL A 8 -4.13 -8.56 9.71
N SER A 9 -3.12 -9.41 9.88
CA SER A 9 -2.15 -9.36 10.98
C SER A 9 -0.93 -8.49 10.64
N TYR A 10 -0.85 -7.95 9.42
CA TYR A 10 0.24 -7.04 9.05
C TYR A 10 0.18 -5.76 9.86
N ASP A 11 1.30 -5.38 10.45
CA ASP A 11 1.44 -4.14 11.22
C ASP A 11 2.86 -3.61 11.08
N ALA A 12 3.03 -2.43 10.48
CA ALA A 12 4.35 -1.87 10.21
C ALA A 12 5.15 -1.51 11.49
N ARG A 13 4.49 -1.44 12.65
CA ARG A 13 5.08 -0.99 13.92
C ARG A 13 5.63 -2.13 14.79
N VAL A 14 5.33 -3.39 14.45
CA VAL A 14 5.75 -4.55 15.26
C VAL A 14 6.91 -5.30 14.60
N ALA A 15 7.62 -6.11 15.39
CA ALA A 15 8.72 -6.94 14.89
C ALA A 15 8.26 -7.82 13.72
N TYR A 16 9.09 -7.91 12.67
CA TYR A 16 8.82 -8.66 11.42
C TYR A 16 7.54 -8.22 10.67
N GLN A 17 6.95 -7.11 11.12
CA GLN A 17 5.75 -6.49 10.60
C GLN A 17 4.52 -7.41 10.60
N CYS A 18 4.39 -8.25 11.63
CA CYS A 18 3.24 -9.12 11.84
C CYS A 18 2.91 -9.30 13.32
N ARG A 19 1.63 -9.26 13.67
CA ARG A 19 1.17 -9.51 15.04
C ARG A 19 1.17 -11.01 15.41
N ASP A 20 1.22 -11.91 14.43
CA ASP A 20 1.39 -13.34 14.69
C ASP A 20 2.89 -13.66 14.93
N ARG A 21 3.21 -14.23 16.09
CA ARG A 21 4.57 -14.56 16.51
C ARG A 21 5.21 -15.70 15.71
N ARG A 22 4.42 -16.48 14.96
CA ARG A 22 4.88 -17.58 14.09
C ARG A 22 5.27 -17.12 12.68
N ALA A 23 5.19 -15.82 12.44
CA ALA A 23 5.59 -15.21 11.18
C ALA A 23 7.10 -15.35 10.94
N ASP A 24 7.45 -15.90 9.78
CA ASP A 24 8.82 -15.87 9.29
C ASP A 24 9.14 -14.46 8.79
N PRO A 25 10.34 -13.93 9.07
CA PRO A 25 10.81 -12.69 8.48
C PRO A 25 10.84 -12.82 6.95
N VAL A 26 10.27 -11.82 6.26
CA VAL A 26 10.34 -11.72 4.80
C VAL A 26 11.10 -10.44 4.48
N ALA A 27 12.25 -10.56 3.80
CA ALA A 27 13.05 -9.41 3.38
C ALA A 27 12.31 -8.59 2.31
N GLU A 28 11.89 -9.25 1.23
CA GLU A 28 11.25 -8.61 0.09
C GLU A 28 9.72 -8.76 0.10
N LYS A 29 9.07 -8.15 1.10
CA LYS A 29 7.59 -8.20 1.25
C LYS A 29 6.84 -7.63 0.06
N HIS A 30 7.46 -6.72 -0.69
CA HIS A 30 6.87 -6.10 -1.87
C HIS A 30 6.81 -7.05 -3.07
N LEU A 31 7.68 -8.07 -3.12
CA LEU A 31 7.69 -9.09 -4.18
C LEU A 31 6.74 -10.25 -3.88
N ALA A 32 6.50 -10.54 -2.59
CA ALA A 32 5.69 -11.66 -2.15
C ALA A 32 4.34 -11.19 -1.58
N ASN A 33 3.36 -10.98 -2.46
CA ASN A 33 2.01 -10.57 -2.07
C ASN A 33 1.08 -11.77 -1.76
N TYR A 34 1.59 -12.78 -1.04
CA TYR A 34 0.77 -13.90 -0.59
C TYR A 34 1.24 -14.41 0.78
N CYS A 35 0.28 -14.72 1.65
CA CYS A 35 0.47 -15.50 2.86
C CYS A 35 -0.74 -16.40 3.09
N GLU A 36 -0.63 -17.41 3.95
CA GLU A 36 -1.74 -18.33 4.25
C GLU A 36 -2.90 -17.62 4.98
N TYR A 37 -2.67 -16.45 5.59
CA TYR A 37 -3.68 -15.58 6.19
C TYR A 37 -4.03 -14.38 5.31
N PHE A 38 -3.82 -14.48 4.00
CA PHE A 38 -4.28 -13.45 3.08
C PHE A 38 -5.81 -13.38 3.15
N GLU A 39 -6.31 -12.31 3.75
CA GLU A 39 -7.70 -11.91 3.66
C GLU A 39 -7.68 -10.46 3.17
N MET A 40 -8.47 -10.16 2.14
CA MET A 40 -8.55 -8.78 1.66
C MET A 40 -8.98 -7.88 2.81
N VAL A 41 -8.21 -6.83 3.07
CA VAL A 41 -8.60 -5.83 4.05
C VAL A 41 -9.94 -5.24 3.61
N ARG A 42 -10.98 -5.41 4.42
CA ARG A 42 -12.34 -4.92 4.16
C ARG A 42 -12.44 -3.42 4.42
N ARG A 43 -11.65 -2.63 3.70
CA ARG A 43 -11.78 -1.17 3.68
C ARG A 43 -12.87 -0.83 2.68
N GLU A 44 -13.88 -0.10 3.13
CA GLU A 44 -14.78 0.58 2.20
C GLU A 44 -13.95 1.54 1.36
N PHE A 45 -14.00 1.36 0.05
CA PHE A 45 -13.35 2.27 -0.87
C PHE A 45 -14.05 3.62 -0.79
N VAL A 46 -13.40 4.57 -0.12
CA VAL A 46 -13.78 5.98 -0.19
C VAL A 46 -13.02 6.55 -1.37
N SER A 47 -13.73 6.89 -2.45
CA SER A 47 -13.11 7.65 -3.52
C SER A 47 -12.59 8.95 -2.90
N PRO A 48 -11.34 9.35 -3.19
CA PRO A 48 -10.91 10.70 -2.90
C PRO A 48 -11.97 11.64 -3.49
N SER A 49 -12.42 12.64 -2.72
CA SER A 49 -13.30 13.70 -3.24
C SER A 49 -12.76 14.10 -4.60
N GLN A 50 -13.57 14.00 -5.66
CA GLN A 50 -13.14 14.19 -7.05
C GLN A 50 -12.39 15.51 -7.15
N ASP A 51 -11.08 15.43 -7.02
CA ASP A 51 -10.20 16.56 -7.07
C ASP A 51 -9.94 16.69 -8.58
N LEU A 52 -10.84 17.40 -9.28
CA LEU A 52 -10.60 17.91 -10.65
C LEU A 52 -9.22 18.61 -10.77
N SER A 53 -8.63 18.90 -9.61
CA SER A 53 -7.25 19.23 -9.35
C SER A 53 -6.19 18.25 -9.87
N ARG A 54 -6.37 16.93 -10.00
CA ARG A 54 -5.23 16.05 -10.36
C ARG A 54 -4.79 16.28 -11.79
N GLU A 55 -5.74 16.29 -12.71
CA GLU A 55 -5.51 16.62 -14.12
C GLU A 55 -5.06 18.07 -14.26
N ALA A 56 -5.67 19.01 -13.52
CA ALA A 56 -5.26 20.42 -13.54
C ALA A 56 -3.81 20.61 -13.03
N LYS A 57 -3.43 19.97 -11.91
CA LYS A 57 -2.06 19.98 -11.37
C LYS A 57 -1.07 19.33 -12.34
N ALA A 58 -1.45 18.25 -13.01
CA ALA A 58 -0.61 17.60 -14.00
C ALA A 58 -0.35 18.53 -15.20
N ARG A 59 -1.39 19.22 -15.69
CA ARG A 59 -1.27 20.22 -16.76
C ARG A 59 -0.40 21.41 -16.35
N ASP A 60 -0.57 21.93 -15.14
CA ASP A 60 0.27 23.01 -14.61
C ASP A 60 1.74 22.60 -14.46
N THR A 61 1.97 21.37 -14.00
CA THR A 61 3.33 20.82 -13.90
C THR A 61 3.98 20.71 -15.28
N LEU A 62 3.23 20.23 -16.28
CA LEU A 62 3.71 20.13 -17.66
C LEU A 62 4.06 21.51 -18.24
N LYS A 63 3.21 22.51 -18.04
CA LYS A 63 3.49 23.89 -18.51
C LYS A 63 4.77 24.45 -17.91
N LYS A 64 4.97 24.30 -16.59
CA LYS A 64 6.19 24.72 -15.90
C LYS A 64 7.46 24.02 -16.40
N LEU A 65 7.35 22.74 -16.78
CA LEU A 65 8.49 21.98 -17.31
C LEU A 65 8.85 22.37 -18.75
N LEU A 66 7.87 22.83 -19.53
CA LEU A 66 8.03 23.10 -20.96
C LEU A 66 8.15 24.60 -21.29
N GLY A 67 8.02 25.49 -20.30
CA GLY A 67 8.38 26.91 -20.41
C GLY A 67 7.26 27.86 -20.85
N ASP A 68 5.99 27.51 -20.61
CA ASP A 68 4.84 28.45 -20.71
C ASP A 68 4.79 29.45 -19.54
#